data_AF-A0A956Y7G8-F1
#
_entry.id   AF-A0A956Y7G8-F1
#
_cell.length_a   1.000
_cell.length_b   1.000
_cell.length_c   1.000
_cell.angle_alpha   90.00
_cell.angle_beta   90.00
_cell.angle_gamma   90.00
#
_symmetry.space_group_name_H-M   'P 1'
#
loop_
_entity.id
_entity.type
_entity.pdbx_description
1 polymer ?
#
loop_
_entity_poly.entity_id
_entity_poly.type
_entity_poly.pdbx_seq_one_letter_code
_entity_poly.pdbx_strand_id
1 'polypeptide(L)'
;MVYPLRSALDSAKVPYDYINIWEDDEARQHVRDINNGNESVPTLAFPDGSTLTEPSTGDLDAKLKGMGYSLTLIAHLRGNFIWLVTGAVIVYGILRFLQVI
;
A
#
# COMPACT_ATOMS: atom_id res chain seq x y z
N MET A 1 11.60 -0.91 7.23
CA MET A 1 10.33 -0.87 6.48
C MET A 1 9.15 -0.85 7.45
N VAL A 2 8.10 -0.08 7.19
CA VAL A 2 6.86 -0.15 7.99
C VAL A 2 6.12 -1.46 7.62
N TYR A 3 5.75 -2.24 8.63
CA TYR A 3 5.19 -3.60 8.49
C TYR A 3 4.04 -3.77 7.46
N PRO A 4 3.08 -2.82 7.33
CA PRO A 4 1.95 -2.97 6.40
C PRO A 4 2.35 -3.05 4.93
N LEU A 5 3.35 -2.27 4.50
CA LEU A 5 3.75 -2.21 3.09
C LEU A 5 4.40 -3.51 2.63
N ARG A 6 5.25 -4.10 3.48
CA ARG A 6 5.95 -5.35 3.16
C ARG A 6 4.97 -6.50 3.01
N SER A 7 4.05 -6.60 3.97
CA SER A 7 2.98 -7.60 3.94
C SER A 7 2.11 -7.47 2.70
N ALA A 8 1.87 -6.26 2.18
CA ALA A 8 1.11 -6.06 0.95
C ALA A 8 1.86 -6.57 -0.29
N LEU A 9 3.14 -6.25 -0.42
CA LEU A 9 4.00 -6.75 -1.51
C LEU A 9 4.13 -8.28 -1.48
N ASP A 10 4.38 -8.84 -0.30
CA ASP A 10 4.45 -10.30 -0.10
C ASP A 10 3.13 -10.98 -0.49
N SER A 11 1.99 -10.42 -0.08
CA SER A 11 0.65 -10.96 -0.40
C SER A 11 0.31 -10.91 -1.88
N ALA A 12 0.84 -9.92 -2.60
CA ALA A 12 0.71 -9.79 -4.04
C ALA A 12 1.78 -10.54 -4.83
N LYS A 13 2.70 -11.23 -4.14
CA LYS A 13 3.85 -11.94 -4.72
C LYS A 13 4.68 -11.04 -5.65
N VAL A 14 4.78 -9.76 -5.30
CA VAL A 14 5.62 -8.81 -6.02
C VAL A 14 7.06 -9.05 -5.58
N PRO A 15 8.00 -9.35 -6.48
CA PRO A 15 9.41 -9.38 -6.13
C PRO A 15 9.90 -7.97 -5.79
N TYR A 16 10.65 -7.83 -4.71
CA TYR A 16 11.27 -6.57 -4.31
C TYR A 16 12.60 -6.85 -3.62
N ASP A 17 13.51 -5.89 -3.74
CA ASP A 17 14.73 -5.84 -2.94
C ASP A 17 14.51 -4.92 -1.76
N TYR A 18 14.76 -5.43 -0.55
CA TYR A 18 14.72 -4.62 0.66
C TYR A 18 16.10 -4.04 0.93
N ILE A 19 16.18 -2.71 0.93
CA ILE A 19 17.41 -1.97 1.24
C ILE A 19 17.19 -1.13 2.50
N ASN A 20 18.10 -1.26 3.46
CA ASN A 20 18.12 -0.45 4.66
C ASN A 20 19.06 0.75 4.48
N ILE A 21 18.50 1.93 4.24
CA ILE A 21 19.29 3.15 4.01
C ILE A 21 20.18 3.55 5.20
N TRP A 22 19.92 3.03 6.40
CA TRP A 22 20.75 3.31 7.58
C TRP A 22 22.05 2.49 7.60
N GLU A 23 22.15 1.48 6.75
CA GLU A 23 23.31 0.59 6.60
C GLU A 23 23.99 0.75 5.23
N ASP A 24 23.36 1.50 4.30
CA ASP A 24 23.83 1.73 2.94
C ASP A 24 23.81 3.23 2.61
N ASP A 25 24.99 3.83 2.51
CA ASP A 25 25.17 5.26 2.24
C ASP A 25 24.72 5.66 0.82
N GLU A 26 24.87 4.77 -0.17
CA GLU A 26 24.47 5.03 -1.56
C GLU A 26 22.94 5.05 -1.67
N ALA A 27 22.28 4.06 -1.06
CA ALA A 27 20.83 4.01 -1.00
C ALA A 27 20.25 5.20 -0.22
N ARG A 28 20.92 5.64 0.86
CA ARG A 28 20.53 6.84 1.62
C ARG A 28 20.59 8.08 0.76
N GLN A 29 21.67 8.27 0.01
CA GLN A 29 21.81 9.40 -0.90
C GLN A 29 20.73 9.36 -1.99
N HIS A 30 20.46 8.19 -2.57
CA HIS A 30 19.41 8.02 -3.55
C HIS A 30 18.02 8.41 -3.01
N VAL A 31 17.69 8.01 -1.77
CA VAL A 31 16.44 8.43 -1.12
C VAL A 31 16.39 9.94 -0.89
N ARG A 32 17.51 10.57 -0.49
CA ARG A 32 17.58 12.04 -0.37
C ARG A 32 17.35 12.72 -1.71
N ASP A 33 17.91 12.21 -2.79
CA ASP A 33 17.73 12.78 -4.14
C ASP A 33 16.25 12.71 -4.57
N ILE A 34 15.56 11.61 -4.26
CA ILE A 34 14.12 11.44 -4.52
C ILE A 34 13.28 12.41 -3.66
N ASN A 35 13.67 12.61 -2.41
CA ASN A 35 12.85 13.26 -1.39
C ASN A 35 13.32 14.68 -1.01
N ASN A 36 13.96 15.40 -1.94
CA ASN A 36 14.43 16.78 -1.74
C ASN A 36 15.33 16.95 -0.50
N GLY A 37 16.27 16.04 -0.31
CA GLY A 37 17.22 16.02 0.81
C GLY A 37 16.73 15.26 2.05
N ASN A 38 15.48 14.79 2.08
CA ASN A 38 14.92 14.05 3.22
C ASN A 38 15.15 12.55 3.12
N GLU A 39 15.19 11.87 4.26
CA GLU A 39 15.33 10.41 4.37
C GLU A 39 13.98 9.74 4.68
N SER A 40 12.91 10.22 4.05
CA SER A 40 11.55 9.70 4.25
C SER A 40 11.45 8.23 3.87
N VAL A 41 10.84 7.43 4.74
CA VAL A 41 10.68 5.98 4.54
C VAL A 41 9.27 5.53 4.93
N PRO A 42 8.66 4.59 4.19
CA PRO A 42 9.24 3.85 3.07
C PRO A 42 9.21 4.64 1.76
N THR A 43 10.32 4.61 1.00
CA THR A 43 10.37 5.04 -0.41
C THR A 43 10.55 3.81 -1.28
N LEU A 44 9.75 3.70 -2.34
CA LEU A 44 9.82 2.65 -3.35
C LEU A 44 10.31 3.26 -4.65
N ALA A 45 11.29 2.61 -5.27
CA ALA A 45 11.72 2.88 -6.64
C ALA A 45 11.27 1.72 -7.54
N PHE A 46 10.72 2.06 -8.70
CA PHE A 46 10.17 1.08 -9.65
C PHE A 46 11.07 0.95 -10.89
N PRO A 47 11.03 -0.19 -11.62
CA PRO A 47 11.86 -0.40 -12.80
C PRO A 47 11.64 0.60 -13.94
N ASP A 48 10.49 1.28 -13.96
CA ASP A 48 10.18 2.34 -14.92
C ASP A 48 10.74 3.72 -14.53
N GLY A 49 11.53 3.79 -13.46
CA GLY A 49 12.17 5.00 -12.95
C GLY A 49 11.25 5.88 -12.10
N SER A 50 9.95 5.54 -11.97
CA SER A 50 9.07 6.26 -11.05
C SER A 50 9.33 5.87 -9.59
N THR A 51 8.88 6.71 -8.68
CA THR A 51 9.05 6.51 -7.23
C THR A 51 7.76 6.81 -6.48
N LEU A 52 7.63 6.22 -5.30
CA LEU A 52 6.57 6.53 -4.34
C LEU A 52 7.21 6.71 -2.96
N THR A 53 6.88 7.80 -2.27
CA THR A 53 7.34 8.07 -0.92
C THR A 53 6.15 8.05 0.04
N GLU A 54 6.28 7.25 1.09
CA GLU A 54 5.25 7.00 2.10
C GLU A 54 3.85 6.70 1.49
N PRO A 55 3.74 5.81 0.48
CA PRO A 55 2.48 5.63 -0.24
C PRO A 55 1.40 5.04 0.66
N SER A 56 0.15 5.42 0.37
CA SER A 56 -1.00 4.70 0.89
C SER A 56 -1.14 3.33 0.21
N THR A 57 -1.95 2.44 0.79
CA THR A 57 -2.32 1.16 0.16
C THR A 57 -2.96 1.36 -1.21
N GLY A 58 -3.73 2.43 -1.39
CA GLY A 58 -4.38 2.76 -2.66
C GLY A 58 -3.37 3.17 -3.74
N ASP A 59 -2.39 4.00 -3.38
CA ASP A 59 -1.33 4.42 -4.30
C ASP A 59 -0.48 3.22 -4.73
N LEU A 60 -0.13 2.36 -3.78
CA LEU A 60 0.59 1.13 -4.06
C LEU A 60 -0.22 0.20 -4.98
N ASP A 61 -1.50 -0.04 -4.68
CA ASP A 61 -2.36 -0.90 -5.50
C ASP A 61 -2.50 -0.38 -6.93
N ALA A 62 -2.71 0.93 -7.10
CA ALA A 62 -2.80 1.57 -8.40
C ALA A 62 -1.49 1.40 -9.19
N LYS A 63 -0.34 1.60 -8.53
CA LYS A 63 0.97 1.43 -9.15
C LYS A 63 1.24 -0.02 -9.55
N LEU A 64 0.96 -0.97 -8.66
CA LEU A 64 1.13 -2.40 -8.89
C LEU A 64 0.25 -2.90 -10.05
N LYS A 65 -1.01 -2.45 -10.13
CA LYS A 65 -1.93 -2.78 -11.23
C LYS A 65 -1.39 -2.37 -12.59
N GLY A 66 -0.77 -1.20 -12.69
CA GLY A 66 -0.10 -0.75 -13.91
C GLY A 66 1.05 -1.66 -14.35
N MET A 67 1.65 -2.42 -13.42
CA MET A 67 2.72 -3.38 -13.67
C MET A 67 2.23 -4.83 -13.79
N GLY A 68 0.91 -5.06 -13.81
CA GLY A 68 0.32 -6.40 -13.92
C GLY A 68 0.22 -7.17 -12.60
N TYR A 69 0.54 -6.54 -11.46
CA TYR A 69 0.32 -7.11 -10.13
C TYR A 69 -0.99 -6.58 -9.56
N SER A 70 -1.73 -7.41 -8.84
CA SER A 70 -2.90 -6.95 -8.08
C SER A 70 -2.70 -7.32 -6.63
N LEU A 71 -2.95 -6.38 -5.71
CA LEU A 71 -3.17 -6.78 -4.33
C LEU A 71 -4.37 -7.75 -4.33
N THR A 72 -4.23 -8.88 -3.65
CA THR A 72 -5.30 -9.88 -3.57
C THR A 72 -6.53 -9.28 -2.87
N LEU A 73 -7.73 -9.77 -3.20
CA LEU A 73 -8.99 -9.32 -2.58
C LEU A 73 -8.88 -9.31 -1.04
N ILE A 74 -8.18 -10.28 -0.46
CA ILE A 74 -7.94 -10.38 0.98
C ILE A 74 -7.16 -9.19 1.54
N ALA A 75 -6.14 -8.67 0.83
CA ALA A 75 -5.38 -7.51 1.26
C ALA A 75 -6.23 -6.23 1.28
N HIS A 76 -7.07 -6.05 0.26
CA HIS A 76 -8.02 -4.94 0.17
C HIS A 76 -9.08 -5.00 1.29
N LEU A 77 -9.61 -6.20 1.58
CA LEU A 77 -10.57 -6.43 2.67
C LEU A 77 -9.95 -6.17 4.05
N ARG A 78 -8.70 -6.58 4.29
CA ARG A 78 -8.01 -6.33 5.58
C ARG A 78 -7.75 -4.85 5.81
N GLY A 79 -7.33 -4.10 4.79
CA GLY A 79 -7.11 -2.66 4.89
C GLY A 79 -8.39 -1.86 5.17
N ASN A 80 -9.52 -2.32 4.63
CA ASN A 80 -10.80 -1.60 4.67
C ASN A 80 -11.83 -2.21 5.64
N PHE A 81 -11.42 -3.13 6.51
CA PHE A 81 -12.34 -3.94 7.33
C PHE A 81 -13.33 -3.09 8.15
N ILE A 82 -12.86 -2.00 8.79
CA ILE A 82 -13.69 -1.11 9.60
C ILE A 82 -14.80 -0.46 8.77
N TRP A 83 -14.46 0.03 7.57
CA TRP A 83 -15.42 0.66 6.66
C TRP A 83 -16.43 -0.35 6.09
N LEU A 84 -15.98 -1.58 5.82
CA LEU A 84 -16.86 -2.65 5.34
C LEU A 84 -17.89 -3.06 6.38
N VAL A 85 -17.47 -3.25 7.64
CA VAL A 85 -18.38 -3.54 8.75
C VAL A 85 -19.35 -2.40 8.97
N THR A 86 -18.86 -1.16 8.96
CA THR A 86 -19.70 0.04 9.13
C THR A 86 -20.74 0.15 8.01
N GLY A 87 -20.33 -0.03 6.75
CA GLY A 87 -21.23 -0.06 5.60
C GLY A 87 -22.28 -1.17 5.71
N ALA A 88 -21.89 -2.37 6.13
CA ALA A 88 -22.80 -3.49 6.31
C ALA A 88 -23.87 -3.22 7.40
N VAL A 89 -23.47 -2.59 8.52
CA VAL A 89 -24.41 -2.21 9.60
C VAL A 89 -25.41 -1.15 9.11
N ILE A 90 -24.94 -0.15 8.35
CA ILE A 90 -25.81 0.89 7.78
C ILE A 90 -26.80 0.27 6.78
N VAL A 91 -26.31 -0.56 5.85
CA VAL A 91 -27.15 -1.24 4.86
C VAL A 91 -28.19 -2.14 5.55
N TYR A 92 -27.78 -2.90 6.55
CA TYR A 92 -28.70 -3.73 7.35
C TYR A 92 -29.77 -2.87 8.04
N GLY A 93 -29.39 -1.76 8.66
CA GLY A 93 -30.34 -0.82 9.27
C GLY A 93 -31.35 -0.26 8.28
N ILE A 94 -30.90 0.11 7.08
CA ILE A 94 -31.77 0.60 5.99
C ILE A 94 -32.73 -0.50 5.52
N LEU A 95 -32.24 -1.71 5.26
CA LEU A 95 -33.08 -2.82 4.79
C LEU A 95 -34.14 -3.22 5.82
N ARG A 96 -33.78 -3.21 7.10
CA ARG A 96 -34.70 -3.45 8.23
C ARG A 96 -35.74 -2.33 8.37
N PHE A 97 -35.34 -1.07 8.19
CA PHE A 97 -36.25 0.08 8.21
C PHE A 97 -37.27 0.03 7.06
N LEU A 98 -36.82 -0.38 5.87
CA LEU A 98 -37.66 -0.53 4.68
C LEU A 98 -38.48 -1.83 4.65
N GLN A 99 -38.39 -2.67 5.69
CA GLN A 99 -39.08 -3.97 5.79
C GLN A 99 -38.79 -4.92 4.62
N VAL A 100 -37.59 -4.79 4.01
CA VAL A 100 -37.16 -5.66 2.91
C VAL A 100 -36.68 -7.02 3.45
N ILE A 101 -36.15 -7.04 4.67
CA ILE A 101 -35.69 -8.22 5.44
C ILE A 101 -36.02 -8.08 6.92
#